data_AF-A0A7U7D0T9-F1
#
_entry.id   AF-A0A7U7D0T9-F1
#
_cell.length_a   1.000
_cell.length_b   1.000
_cell.length_c   1.000
_cell.angle_alpha   90.00
_cell.angle_beta   90.00
_cell.angle_gamma   90.00
#
_symmetry.space_group_name_H-M   'P 1'
#
loop_
_entity.id
_entity.type
_entity.pdbx_description
1 polymer ?
#
loop_
_entity_poly.entity_id
_entity_poly.type
_entity_poly.pdbx_seq_one_letter_code
_entity_poly.pdbx_strand_id
1 'polypeptide(L)'
;MEENKIPQRFLDNIVISLYLTITYAVLIIVYLGLPFSISSDFLLILFIVCSLIFSIGAIYFAAKSYSKTKISSVILIIINALGLLIPLTLLILLI
;
A
#
# COMPACT_ATOMS: atom_id res chain seq x y z
N MET A 1 35.82 11.61 -10.02
CA MET A 1 34.56 11.04 -10.51
C MET A 1 33.66 10.88 -9.29
N GLU A 2 32.97 11.94 -8.89
CA GLU A 2 32.07 11.91 -7.72
C GLU A 2 30.79 11.17 -8.11
N GLU A 3 30.58 10.01 -7.49
CA GLU A 3 29.38 9.20 -7.68
C GLU A 3 28.13 10.00 -7.32
N ASN A 4 27.19 10.06 -8.26
CA ASN A 4 25.82 10.50 -8.07
C ASN A 4 25.08 9.59 -7.07
N LYS A 5 25.41 9.64 -5.78
CA LYS A 5 24.70 8.88 -4.75
C LYS A 5 23.34 9.52 -4.50
N ILE A 6 22.29 8.71 -4.66
CA ILE A 6 20.92 9.07 -4.31
C ILE A 6 20.90 9.44 -2.81
N PRO A 7 20.29 10.58 -2.41
CA PRO A 7 20.29 10.97 -1.00
C PRO A 7 19.51 9.96 -0.16
N GLN A 8 20.04 9.60 1.02
CA GLN A 8 19.50 8.56 1.93
C GLN A 8 17.99 8.68 2.15
N ARG A 9 17.49 9.92 2.34
CA ARG A 9 16.07 10.23 2.54
C ARG A 9 15.15 9.67 1.45
N PHE A 10 15.63 9.60 0.20
CA PHE A 10 14.85 9.04 -0.91
C PHE A 10 14.74 7.52 -0.80
N LEU A 11 15.81 6.85 -0.37
CA LEU A 11 15.83 5.42 -0.09
C LEU A 11 14.94 5.10 1.12
N ASP A 12 15.01 5.90 2.19
CA ASP A 12 14.19 5.70 3.39
C ASP A 12 12.69 5.74 3.07
N ASN A 13 12.25 6.70 2.26
CA ASN A 13 10.88 6.79 1.79
C ASN A 13 10.45 5.54 0.97
N ILE A 14 11.33 4.99 0.13
CA ILE A 14 11.05 3.76 -0.62
C ILE A 14 10.89 2.58 0.34
N VAL A 15 11.76 2.49 1.35
CA VAL A 15 11.68 1.45 2.39
C VAL A 15 10.38 1.57 3.19
N ILE A 16 9.97 2.78 3.57
CA ILE A 16 8.69 3.02 4.25
C ILE A 16 7.51 2.59 3.36
N SER A 17 7.53 2.96 2.08
CA SER A 17 6.51 2.53 1.12
C SER A 17 6.42 1.01 1.02
N LEU A 18 7.56 0.33 0.99
CA LEU A 18 7.63 -1.13 0.95
C LEU A 18 7.05 -1.75 2.23
N TYR A 19 7.37 -1.23 3.42
CA TYR A 19 6.78 -1.72 4.67
C TYR A 19 5.26 -1.58 4.70
N LEU A 20 4.73 -0.46 4.22
CA LEU A 20 3.29 -0.26 4.10
C LEU A 20 2.66 -1.25 3.09
N THR A 21 3.34 -1.51 1.98
CA THR A 21 2.91 -2.49 0.97
C THR A 21 2.86 -3.91 1.56
N ILE A 22 3.89 -4.31 2.31
CA ILE A 22 3.94 -5.63 2.97
C ILE A 22 2.83 -5.72 4.03
N THR A 23 2.64 -4.68 4.83
CA THR A 23 1.58 -4.65 5.86
C THR A 23 0.21 -4.82 5.22
N TYR A 24 -0.03 -4.14 4.08
CA TYR A 24 -1.26 -4.31 3.31
C TYR A 24 -1.42 -5.73 2.75
N ALA A 25 -0.36 -6.33 2.21
CA ALA A 25 -0.40 -7.71 1.71
C ALA A 25 -0.74 -8.72 2.83
N VAL A 26 -0.15 -8.55 4.02
CA VAL A 26 -0.47 -9.37 5.20
C VAL A 26 -1.93 -9.19 5.60
N LEU A 27 -2.44 -7.96 5.60
CA LEU A 27 -3.84 -7.67 5.91
C LEU A 27 -4.79 -8.37 4.92
N ILE A 28 -4.47 -8.36 3.62
CA ILE A 28 -5.23 -9.09 2.59
C ILE A 28 -5.23 -10.60 2.87
N ILE A 29 -4.07 -11.19 3.18
CA ILE A 29 -3.96 -12.63 3.45
C ILE A 29 -4.84 -13.01 4.65
N VAL A 30 -4.81 -12.21 5.72
CA VAL A 30 -5.65 -12.42 6.90
C VAL A 30 -7.13 -12.34 6.53
N TYR A 31 -7.53 -11.33 5.74
CA TYR A 31 -8.91 -11.16 5.31
C TYR A 31 -9.40 -12.34 4.43
N LEU A 32 -8.60 -12.78 3.46
CA LEU A 32 -8.92 -13.92 2.59
C LEU A 32 -8.98 -15.25 3.35
N GLY A 33 -8.24 -15.38 4.46
CA GLY A 33 -8.26 -16.56 5.32
C GLY A 33 -9.47 -16.62 6.27
N LEU A 34 -10.23 -15.54 6.39
CA LEU A 34 -11.43 -15.50 7.22
C LEU A 34 -12.64 -16.03 6.44
N PRO A 35 -13.39 -17.03 6.95
CA PRO A 35 -14.63 -17.45 6.31
C PRO A 35 -15.63 -16.30 6.33
N PHE A 36 -16.17 -15.97 5.15
CA PHE A 36 -17.12 -14.86 4.94
C PHE A 36 -18.35 -14.94 5.86
N SER A 37 -18.73 -16.14 6.31
CA SER A 37 -19.84 -16.35 7.25
C SER A 37 -19.54 -15.91 8.70
N ILE A 38 -18.28 -15.59 9.03
CA ILE A 38 -17.82 -15.20 10.37
C ILE A 38 -17.38 -13.73 10.44
N SER A 39 -17.09 -13.10 9.29
CA SER A 39 -16.70 -11.68 9.26
C SER A 39 -17.88 -10.77 9.56
N SER A 40 -17.90 -10.21 10.77
CA SER A 40 -18.81 -9.13 11.14
C SER A 40 -18.59 -7.88 10.29
N ASP A 41 -19.64 -7.08 10.07
CA ASP A 41 -19.57 -5.79 9.36
C ASP A 41 -18.44 -4.87 9.89
N PHE A 42 -18.18 -4.94 11.20
CA PHE A 42 -17.08 -4.20 11.82
C PHE A 42 -15.70 -4.61 11.28
N LEU A 43 -15.42 -5.91 11.15
CA LEU A 43 -14.14 -6.41 10.63
C LEU A 43 -13.95 -6.04 9.17
N LEU A 44 -15.02 -6.05 8.39
CA LEU A 44 -15.00 -5.64 6.99
C LEU A 44 -14.72 -4.14 6.85
N ILE A 45 -15.39 -3.30 7.64
CA ILE A 45 -15.11 -1.85 7.68
C ILE A 45 -13.67 -1.58 8.12
N LEU A 46 -13.19 -2.27 9.16
CA LEU A 46 -11.81 -2.13 9.63
C LEU A 46 -10.80 -2.54 8.55
N PHE A 47 -11.06 -3.65 7.85
CA PHE A 47 -10.25 -4.08 6.71
C PHE A 47 -10.18 -3.00 5.62
N ILE A 48 -11.33 -2.43 5.23
CA ILE A 48 -11.39 -1.38 4.20
C ILE A 48 -10.58 -0.16 4.65
N VAL A 49 -10.82 0.34 5.86
CA VAL A 49 -10.14 1.54 6.38
C VAL A 49 -8.62 1.34 6.45
N CYS A 50 -8.17 0.22 7.03
CA CYS A 50 -6.74 -0.09 7.12
C CYS A 50 -6.10 -0.26 5.74
N SER A 51 -6.79 -0.93 4.82
CA SER A 51 -6.32 -1.11 3.43
C SER A 51 -6.14 0.22 2.72
N LEU A 52 -7.10 1.13 2.83
CA LEU A 52 -7.00 2.47 2.26
C LEU A 52 -5.82 3.25 2.85
N ILE A 53 -5.66 3.25 4.18
CA ILE A 53 -4.56 3.94 4.84
C ILE A 53 -3.19 3.41 4.38
N PHE A 54 -3.01 2.09 4.36
CA PHE A 54 -1.73 1.50 3.98
C PHE A 54 -1.39 1.71 2.50
N SER A 55 -2.35 1.49 1.59
CA SER A 55 -2.12 1.70 0.15
C SER A 55 -1.87 3.18 -0.17
N ILE A 56 -2.64 4.12 0.39
CA ILE A 56 -2.43 5.56 0.18
C ILE A 56 -1.09 6.00 0.76
N GLY A 57 -0.75 5.55 1.97
CA GLY A 57 0.55 5.83 2.58
C GLY A 57 1.71 5.32 1.73
N ALA A 58 1.61 4.08 1.24
CA ALA A 58 2.63 3.49 0.38
C ALA A 58 2.84 4.29 -0.91
N ILE A 59 1.74 4.71 -1.56
CA ILE A 59 1.79 5.57 -2.75
C ILE A 59 2.42 6.93 -2.41
N TYR A 60 2.02 7.56 -1.30
CA TYR A 60 2.55 8.85 -0.88
C TYR A 60 4.07 8.83 -0.69
N PHE A 61 4.58 7.84 0.05
CA PHE A 61 6.02 7.73 0.29
C PHE A 61 6.80 7.36 -0.98
N ALA A 62 6.25 6.51 -1.85
CA ALA A 62 6.86 6.21 -3.14
C ALA A 62 6.91 7.45 -4.06
N ALA A 63 5.82 8.22 -4.12
CA ALA A 63 5.73 9.45 -4.91
C ALA A 63 6.70 10.53 -4.43
N LYS A 64 6.89 10.65 -3.12
CA LYS A 64 7.86 11.58 -2.52
C LYS A 64 9.29 11.33 -3.01
N SER A 65 9.62 10.08 -3.37
CA SER A 65 10.94 9.74 -3.89
C SER A 65 11.08 9.73 -5.41
N TYR A 66 10.00 9.98 -6.15
CA TYR A 66 9.92 9.82 -7.60
C TYR A 66 11.02 10.57 -8.37
N SER A 67 11.42 11.76 -7.92
CA SER A 67 12.42 12.58 -8.63
C SER A 67 13.83 11.99 -8.66
N LYS A 68 14.18 11.12 -7.70
CA LYS A 68 15.53 10.53 -7.59
C LYS A 68 15.53 9.00 -7.73
N THR A 69 14.44 8.31 -7.42
CA THR A 69 14.31 6.84 -7.51
C THR A 69 13.15 6.44 -8.43
N LYS A 70 13.11 6.99 -9.66
CA LYS A 70 11.98 6.85 -10.60
C LYS A 70 11.45 5.42 -10.74
N ILE A 71 12.32 4.45 -11.04
CA ILE A 71 11.89 3.07 -11.34
C ILE A 71 11.21 2.43 -10.11
N SER A 72 11.86 2.47 -8.95
CA SER A 72 11.30 1.88 -7.72
C SER A 72 10.02 2.57 -7.26
N SER A 73 9.98 3.92 -7.35
CA SER A 73 8.77 4.69 -7.06
C SER A 73 7.61 4.30 -7.98
N VAL A 74 7.83 4.20 -9.29
CA VAL A 74 6.79 3.82 -10.26
C VAL A 74 6.22 2.44 -9.95
N ILE A 75 7.09 1.45 -9.72
CA ILE A 75 6.67 0.08 -9.43
C ILE A 75 5.81 0.04 -8.16
N LEU A 76 6.26 0.68 -7.07
CA LEU A 76 5.52 0.72 -5.82
C LEU A 76 4.17 1.45 -5.95
N ILE A 77 4.12 2.54 -6.71
CA ILE A 77 2.86 3.26 -6.98
C ILE A 77 1.89 2.36 -7.72
N ILE A 78 2.33 1.69 -8.80
CA ILE A 78 1.46 0.81 -9.60
C ILE A 78 0.92 -0.34 -8.75
N ILE A 79 1.79 -1.03 -8.00
CA ILE A 79 1.37 -2.17 -7.15
C ILE A 79 0.33 -1.72 -6.11
N ASN A 80 0.57 -0.61 -5.41
CA ASN A 80 -0.36 -0.14 -4.40
C ASN A 80 -1.63 0.45 -4.99
N ALA A 81 -1.58 1.05 -6.18
CA ALA A 81 -2.78 1.52 -6.89
C ALA A 81 -3.66 0.36 -7.36
N LEU A 82 -3.06 -0.72 -7.88
CA LEU A 82 -3.79 -1.94 -8.21
C LEU A 82 -4.37 -2.60 -6.96
N GLY A 83 -3.59 -2.63 -5.87
CA GLY A 83 -4.05 -3.10 -4.56
C GLY A 83 -5.29 -2.33 -4.07
N LEU A 84 -5.27 -1.00 -4.19
CA LEU A 84 -6.37 -0.12 -3.78
C LEU A 84 -7.71 -0.45 -4.46
N LEU A 85 -7.72 -1.13 -5.61
CA LEU A 85 -8.95 -1.55 -6.27
C LEU A 85 -9.76 -2.52 -5.39
N ILE A 86 -9.11 -3.36 -4.59
CA ILE A 86 -9.77 -4.35 -3.72
C ILE A 86 -10.63 -3.68 -2.62
N PRO A 87 -10.09 -2.80 -1.76
CA PRO A 87 -10.91 -2.13 -0.76
C PRO A 87 -11.93 -1.17 -1.39
N LEU A 88 -11.66 -0.61 -2.57
CA LEU A 88 -12.63 0.23 -3.28
C LEU A 88 -13.83 -0.57 -3.79
N THR A 89 -13.62 -1.75 -4.39
CA THR A 89 -14.73 -2.59 -4.84
C THR A 89 -15.56 -3.11 -3.67
N LEU A 90 -14.92 -3.48 -2.56
CA LEU A 90 -15.63 -3.86 -1.33
C LEU A 90 -16.43 -2.70 -0.74
N LEU A 91 -15.87 -1.48 -0.75
CA LEU A 91 -16.58 -0.29 -0.28
C LEU A 91 -17.82 0.01 -1.15
N ILE A 92 -17.71 -0.13 -2.47
CA ILE A 92 -18.84 0.06 -3.39
C ILE A 92 -19.93 -0.98 -3.13
N LEU A 93 -19.58 -2.23 -2.83
CA LEU A 93 -20.54 -3.30 -2.56
C LEU A 93 -21.26 -3.12 -1.21
N LEU A 94 -20.67 -2.36 -0.29
CA LEU A 94 -21.23 -2.08 1.04
C LEU A 94 -22.25 -0.92 1.04
N ILE A 95 -22.15 0.01 0.07
CA ILE A 95 -23.00 1.20 -0.07
C ILE A 95 -24.20 0.88 -0.96
#